data_AF-A0A0U2P0S6-F1
#
_entry.id   AF-A0A0U2P0S6-F1
#
_cell.length_a   1.000
_cell.length_b   1.000
_cell.length_c   1.000
_cell.angle_alpha   90.00
_cell.angle_beta   90.00
_cell.angle_gamma   90.00
#
_symmetry.space_group_name_H-M   'P 1'
#
loop_
_entity.id
_entity.type
_entity.pdbx_description
1 polymer ?
#
loop_
_entity_poly.entity_id
_entity_poly.type
_entity_poly.pdbx_seq_one_letter_code
_entity_poly.pdbx_strand_id
1 'polypeptide(L)'
;MKELGTSFQRGAGCDQCRQTGYQGRAAIYEVCLITEPLRKMIMRKRDGGELKQCAIAEGMETLRQDGWRRVAEGKTTIEEVVRVTQTDEVMAETTEEAEPVAAG
;
A
#
# COMPACT_ATOMS: atom_id res chain seq x y z
N MET A 1 14.51 25.67 4.33
CA MET A 1 13.62 24.50 4.14
C MET A 1 13.34 23.98 5.53
N LYS A 2 12.09 24.04 6.01
CA LYS A 2 11.75 23.51 7.33
C LYS A 2 11.96 22.00 7.31
N GLU A 3 12.86 21.51 8.16
CA GLU A 3 13.04 20.09 8.45
C GLU A 3 11.67 19.52 8.83
N LEU A 4 11.17 18.54 8.07
CA LEU A 4 10.01 17.76 8.51
C LEU A 4 10.44 17.03 9.77
N GLY A 5 9.92 17.43 10.93
CA GLY A 5 10.31 16.98 12.27
C GLY A 5 10.00 15.52 12.61
N THR A 6 10.04 14.62 11.62
CA THR A 6 9.85 13.18 11.83
C THR A 6 11.21 12.52 11.94
N SER A 7 11.57 12.09 13.16
CA SER A 7 12.77 11.30 13.39
C SER A 7 12.52 9.82 13.06
N PHE A 8 13.27 9.25 12.12
CA PHE A 8 13.21 7.82 11.81
C PHE A 8 14.14 7.03 12.72
N GLN A 9 13.70 5.84 13.15
CA GLN A 9 14.44 5.03 14.11
C GLN A 9 14.98 3.77 13.45
N ARG A 10 16.16 3.36 13.89
CA ARG A 10 16.76 2.05 13.58
C ARG A 10 17.47 1.54 14.83
N GLY A 11 17.21 0.29 15.20
CA GLY A 11 17.88 -0.32 16.35
C GLY A 11 19.38 -0.48 16.10
N ALA A 12 20.20 -0.09 17.06
CA ALA A 12 21.66 -0.17 16.95
C ALA A 12 22.21 -1.62 17.02
N GLY A 13 21.40 -2.58 17.49
CA GLY A 13 21.85 -3.93 17.81
C GLY A 13 22.26 -4.06 19.28
N CYS A 14 21.82 -5.14 19.92
CA CYS A 14 22.18 -5.51 21.29
C CYS A 14 21.93 -7.00 21.50
N ASP A 15 22.35 -7.56 22.63
CA ASP A 15 22.23 -9.00 22.89
C ASP A 15 20.77 -9.47 22.92
N GLN A 16 19.85 -8.64 23.40
CA GLN A 16 18.42 -8.95 23.45
C GLN A 16 17.79 -9.14 22.06
N CYS A 17 18.22 -8.32 21.08
CA CYS A 17 17.79 -8.47 19.69
C CYS A 17 18.77 -9.32 18.86
N ARG A 18 19.73 -9.99 19.50
CA ARG A 18 20.79 -10.79 18.83
C ARG A 18 21.54 -9.99 17.76
N GLN A 19 21.86 -8.74 18.08
CA GLN A 19 22.59 -7.81 17.21
C GLN A 19 21.88 -7.48 15.88
N THR A 20 20.57 -7.76 15.76
CA THR A 20 19.82 -7.48 14.52
C THR A 20 19.30 -6.05 14.43
N GLY A 21 19.06 -5.41 15.58
CA GLY A 21 18.35 -4.13 15.67
C GLY A 21 16.82 -4.24 15.55
N TYR A 22 16.26 -5.46 15.50
CA TYR A 22 14.83 -5.73 15.40
C TYR A 22 14.35 -6.70 16.48
N GLN A 23 13.14 -6.49 17.01
CA GLN A 23 12.52 -7.42 17.96
C GLN A 23 11.02 -7.53 17.70
N GLY A 24 10.53 -8.76 17.60
CA GLY A 24 9.12 -9.01 17.26
C GLY A 24 8.82 -8.76 15.78
N ARG A 25 7.52 -8.65 15.46
CA ARG A 25 7.02 -8.38 14.11
C ARG A 25 5.81 -7.46 14.20
N ALA A 26 5.69 -6.54 13.26
CA ALA A 26 4.54 -5.66 13.11
C ALA A 26 3.84 -5.98 11.78
N ALA A 27 2.55 -6.26 11.82
CA ALA A 27 1.77 -6.53 10.61
C ALA A 27 1.32 -5.23 9.96
N ILE A 28 1.49 -5.06 8.66
CA ILE A 28 0.87 -3.99 7.88
C ILE A 28 -0.40 -4.50 7.18
N TYR A 29 -1.36 -3.62 6.92
CA TYR A 29 -2.67 -4.00 6.40
C TYR A 29 -3.08 -3.17 5.17
N GLU A 30 -3.77 -3.82 4.24
CA GLU A 30 -4.47 -3.21 3.12
C GLU A 30 -5.86 -3.86 3.08
N VAL A 31 -6.89 -3.06 3.38
CA VAL A 31 -8.26 -3.55 3.56
C VAL A 31 -9.15 -2.92 2.50
N CYS A 32 -9.49 -3.72 1.49
CA CYS A 32 -10.39 -3.31 0.41
C CYS A 32 -11.85 -3.55 0.82
N LEU A 33 -12.58 -2.48 1.11
CA LEU A 33 -14.02 -2.54 1.33
C LEU A 33 -14.75 -2.60 -0.02
N ILE A 34 -15.65 -3.56 -0.19
CA ILE A 34 -16.46 -3.68 -1.39
C ILE A 34 -17.61 -2.66 -1.33
N THR A 35 -17.31 -1.44 -1.77
CA THR A 35 -18.30 -0.37 -1.92
C THR A 35 -19.18 -0.59 -3.15
N GLU A 36 -20.28 0.15 -3.26
CA GLU A 36 -21.18 0.05 -4.41
C GLU A 36 -20.50 0.43 -5.75
N PRO A 37 -19.66 1.48 -5.84
CA PRO A 37 -18.84 1.73 -7.03
C PRO A 37 -17.97 0.54 -7.42
N LEU A 38 -17.24 -0.03 -6.44
CA LEU A 38 -16.34 -1.15 -6.69
C LEU A 38 -17.08 -2.41 -7.11
N ARG A 39 -18.25 -2.69 -6.50
CA ARG A 39 -19.15 -3.78 -6.90
C ARG A 39 -19.53 -3.68 -8.37
N LYS A 40 -19.92 -2.49 -8.84
CA LYS A 40 -20.29 -2.27 -10.25
C LYS A 40 -19.11 -2.52 -11.19
N MET A 41 -17.91 -2.09 -10.81
CA MET A 41 -16.69 -2.33 -11.60
C MET A 41 -16.33 -3.82 -11.67
N ILE A 42 -16.47 -4.55 -10.56
CA ILE A 42 -16.27 -6.01 -10.52
C ILE A 42 -17.25 -6.72 -11.45
N MET A 43 -18.54 -6.35 -11.41
CA MET A 43 -19.56 -6.94 -12.30
C MET A 43 -19.30 -6.64 -13.78
N ARG A 44 -18.65 -5.51 -14.09
CA ARG A 44 -18.22 -5.13 -15.43
C ARG A 44 -16.85 -5.70 -15.83
N LYS A 45 -16.21 -6.49 -14.96
CA LYS A 45 -14.87 -7.08 -15.17
C LYS A 45 -13.81 -6.04 -15.57
N ARG A 46 -13.83 -4.88 -14.90
CA ARG A 46 -12.78 -3.86 -15.04
C ARG A 46 -11.43 -4.42 -14.55
N ASP A 47 -10.32 -3.88 -15.05
CA ASP A 47 -8.98 -4.36 -14.71
C ASP A 47 -8.63 -4.09 -13.23
N GLY A 48 -7.61 -4.80 -12.75
CA GLY A 48 -7.18 -4.70 -11.36
C GLY A 48 -6.63 -3.32 -10.98
N GLY A 49 -6.03 -2.60 -11.92
CA GLY A 49 -5.51 -1.25 -11.71
C GLY A 49 -6.63 -0.26 -11.46
N GLU A 50 -7.67 -0.30 -12.29
CA GLU A 50 -8.88 0.50 -12.14
C GLU A 50 -9.62 0.19 -10.84
N LEU A 51 -9.74 -1.10 -10.48
CA LEU A 51 -10.33 -1.50 -9.20
C LEU A 51 -9.51 -0.96 -8.02
N LYS A 52 -8.18 -1.06 -8.08
CA LYS A 52 -7.29 -0.53 -7.03
C LYS A 52 -7.41 0.99 -6.91
N GLN A 53 -7.45 1.72 -8.02
CA GLN A 53 -7.62 3.18 -8.02
C GLN A 53 -8.95 3.59 -7.39
N CYS A 54 -10.05 2.91 -7.76
CA CYS A 54 -11.35 3.14 -7.14
C CYS A 54 -11.31 2.87 -5.63
N ALA A 55 -10.74 1.74 -5.21
CA ALA A 55 -10.63 1.40 -3.80
C ALA A 55 -9.83 2.44 -3.00
N ILE A 56 -8.70 2.94 -3.53
CA ILE A 56 -7.90 4.00 -2.90
C ILE A 56 -8.70 5.31 -2.81
N ALA A 57 -9.39 5.70 -3.88
CA ALA A 57 -10.22 6.89 -3.89
C ALA A 57 -11.37 6.82 -2.87
N GLU A 58 -11.89 5.62 -2.61
CA GLU A 58 -12.91 5.33 -1.60
C GLU A 58 -12.34 5.15 -0.18
N GLY A 59 -11.04 5.41 0.01
CA GLY A 59 -10.39 5.46 1.33
C GLY A 59 -9.62 4.20 1.73
N MET A 60 -9.39 3.26 0.81
CA MET A 60 -8.45 2.15 1.07
C MET A 60 -7.03 2.68 1.19
N GLU A 61 -6.38 2.34 2.30
CA GLU A 61 -4.96 2.57 2.49
C GLU A 61 -4.15 1.37 1.96
N THR A 62 -3.06 1.65 1.24
CA THR A 62 -2.19 0.61 0.69
C THR A 62 -1.23 0.05 1.75
N LEU A 63 -0.68 -1.14 1.51
CA LEU A 63 0.37 -1.70 2.36
C LEU A 63 1.55 -0.74 2.56
N ARG A 64 1.94 -0.03 1.49
CA ARG A 64 3.05 0.93 1.53
C ARG A 64 2.70 2.16 2.37
N GLN A 65 1.47 2.65 2.28
CA GLN A 65 0.97 3.76 3.10
C GLN A 65 0.93 3.40 4.60
N ASP A 66 0.38 2.23 4.98
CA ASP A 66 0.40 1.78 6.39
C ASP A 66 1.84 1.56 6.88
N GLY A 67 2.72 1.04 6.02
CA GLY A 67 4.15 0.94 6.29
C GLY A 67 4.77 2.30 6.65
N TRP A 68 4.52 3.33 5.83
CA TRP A 68 5.02 4.68 6.10
C TRP A 68 4.47 5.30 7.37
N ARG A 69 3.19 5.09 7.67
CA ARG A 69 2.61 5.49 8.96
C ARG A 69 3.38 4.86 10.12
N ARG A 70 3.66 3.55 10.06
CA ARG A 70 4.41 2.85 11.12
C ARG A 70 5.86 3.30 11.25
N VAL A 71 6.49 3.71 10.15
CA VAL A 71 7.81 4.33 10.17
C VAL A 71 7.76 5.67 10.89
N ALA A 72 6.77 6.51 10.60
CA ALA A 72 6.57 7.78 11.27
C ALA A 72 6.28 7.62 12.78
N GLU A 73 5.64 6.51 13.16
CA GLU A 73 5.39 6.13 14.56
C GLU A 73 6.59 5.46 15.25
N GLY A 74 7.71 5.21 14.55
CA GLY A 74 8.89 4.52 15.10
C GLY A 74 8.71 3.02 15.36
N LYS A 75 7.67 2.40 14.78
CA LYS A 75 7.36 0.97 14.98
C LYS A 75 8.11 0.04 14.03
N THR A 76 8.61 0.57 12.92
CA THR A 76 9.41 -0.16 11.92
C THR A 76 10.39 0.79 11.24
N THR A 77 11.27 0.24 10.40
CA THR A 77 12.28 0.99 9.66
C THR A 77 11.85 1.23 8.21
N ILE A 78 12.46 2.22 7.56
CA ILE A 78 12.23 2.48 6.12
C ILE A 78 12.62 1.24 5.31
N GLU A 79 13.76 0.62 5.67
CA GLU A 79 14.29 -0.56 5.02
C GLU A 79 13.32 -1.74 5.07
N GLU A 80 12.64 -1.95 6.19
CA GLU A 80 11.63 -3.01 6.31
C GLU A 80 10.43 -2.74 5.39
N VAL A 81 9.91 -1.51 5.36
CA VAL A 81 8.76 -1.17 4.50
C VAL A 81 9.09 -1.34 3.03
N VAL A 82 10.26 -0.86 2.60
CA VAL A 82 10.71 -1.02 1.21
C VAL A 82 10.91 -2.49 0.85
N ARG A 83 11.43 -3.30 1.77
CA ARG A 83 11.69 -4.73 1.57
C ARG A 83 10.41 -5.55 1.41
N VAL A 84 9.34 -5.20 2.11
CA VAL A 84 8.11 -6.03 2.18
C VAL A 84 6.92 -5.49 1.39
N THR A 85 7.02 -4.30 0.79
CA THR A 85 5.93 -3.69 0.00
C THR A 85 6.40 -3.34 -1.42
N GLN A 86 5.47 -3.27 -2.38
CA GLN A 86 5.74 -2.74 -3.72
C GLN A 86 5.40 -1.25 -3.79
N THR A 87 5.94 -0.54 -4.78
CA THR A 87 5.52 0.83 -5.08
C THR A 87 4.05 0.83 -5.48
N ASP A 88 3.32 1.86 -5.08
CA ASP A 88 1.95 2.06 -5.55
C ASP A 88 1.99 2.51 -7.01
N GLU A 89 2.13 1.56 -7.93
CA GLU A 89 2.00 1.79 -9.35
C GLU A 89 0.52 2.05 -9.65
N VAL A 90 0.19 3.32 -9.88
CA VAL A 90 -1.03 3.70 -10.60
C VAL A 90 -0.80 3.36 -12.06
N MET A 91 -1.24 2.16 -12.47
CA MET A 91 -1.26 1.81 -13.89
C MET A 91 -2.22 2.76 -14.60
N ALA A 92 -1.65 3.76 -15.29
CA ALA A 92 -2.35 4.45 -16.37
C ALA A 92 -2.30 3.51 -17.57
N GLU A 93 -3.24 2.56 -17.64
CA GLU A 93 -3.43 1.80 -18.86
C GLU A 93 -3.93 2.78 -19.93
N THR A 94 -3.10 3.04 -20.94
CA THR A 94 -3.56 3.60 -22.21
C THR A 94 -4.52 2.58 -22.80
N THR A 95 -5.82 2.84 -22.71
CA THR A 95 -6.85 2.03 -23.36
C THR A 95 -6.69 2.13 -24.87
N GLU A 96 -5.95 1.20 -25.48
CA GLU A 96 -6.23 0.77 -26.84
C GLU A 96 -7.13 -0.47 -26.74
N GLU A 97 -8.30 -0.36 -27.37
CA GLU A 97 -9.24 -1.45 -27.68
C GLU A 97 -10.12 -2.00 -26.53
N ALA A 98 -11.12 -1.19 -26.14
CA ALA A 98 -12.37 -1.76 -25.66
C ALA A 98 -13.21 -2.21 -26.89
N GLU A 99 -13.15 -3.49 -27.23
CA GLU A 99 -14.08 -4.11 -28.18
C GLU A 99 -15.53 -3.92 -27.71
N PRO A 100 -16.49 -3.68 -28.62
CA PRO A 100 -17.88 -3.50 -28.24
C PRO A 100 -18.43 -4.83 -27.69
N VAL A 101 -18.87 -4.82 -26.42
CA VAL A 101 -19.77 -5.85 -25.90
C VAL A 101 -21.05 -5.80 -26.75
N ALA A 102 -21.11 -6.68 -27.73
CA ALA A 102 -22.25 -6.87 -28.60
C ALA A 102 -23.50 -7.13 -27.74
N ALA A 103 -24.51 -6.30 -27.95
CA ALA A 103 -25.85 -6.54 -27.45
C ALA A 103 -26.37 -7.85 -28.07
N GLY A 104 -26.77 -8.78 -27.20
CA GLY A 104 -27.58 -9.95 -27.52
C GLY A 104 -28.83 -9.93 -26.65
#